data_AF-A0A957T9E8-F1
#
_entry.id   AF-A0A957T9E8-F1
#
_cell.length_a   1.000
_cell.length_b   1.000
_cell.length_c   1.000
_cell.angle_alpha   90.00
_cell.angle_beta   90.00
_cell.angle_gamma   90.00
#
_symmetry.space_group_name_H-M   'P 1'
#
loop_
_entity.id
_entity.type
_entity.pdbx_description
1 polymer ?
#
loop_
_entity_poly.entity_id
_entity_poly.type
_entity_poly.pdbx_seq_one_letter_code
_entity_poly.pdbx_strand_id
1 'polypeptide(L)'
;MSEKRALLSVSDKSGLLEFAQRLHKAGVQLIASGGTARALAAEGLPVMPVEELTGFPEILGGRVKTLHPAVHGGILARRTPEHLAELKEHGLAPIDLVVVNLYPFQQTVAQPDVAEADAIEQIDIGGVALLRAAAKNFESVAVVCDPEDYGAVAAAMESGELAPSFRRELALKAFCHTAEYDTAIATYLTHQTGMQTPNVLPAKMQISLEQAQIMRYGENPHQQGGYYRYAGEMPAFEQLHGKEMSYNNWLDLDGSWLSAQDFPEPTVSIIKHSNPCGLASASTLAEAYAKALASDPVSAFGSIISVNRPLDLATAEQIGDLFVEIVAAPAYEPDALKFLQRKKNLRILLATGQPARPLSLRSVYGGVLVQELDTSTEDMNPANWQIVSKAQPSAAQLADLAFAWR
;
A
#
# COMPACT_ATOMS: atom_id res chain seq x y z
N MET A 1 3.43 35.46 26.94
CA MET A 1 2.94 34.23 26.28
C MET A 1 3.75 33.08 26.84
N SER A 2 3.13 31.95 27.20
CA SER A 2 3.89 30.78 27.65
C SER A 2 4.80 30.30 26.51
N GLU A 3 6.02 29.89 26.85
CA GLU A 3 6.97 29.28 25.92
C GLU A 3 6.36 27.99 25.34
N LYS A 4 6.33 27.86 24.01
CA LYS A 4 5.80 26.65 23.35
C LYS A 4 6.78 25.50 23.52
N ARG A 5 6.28 24.27 23.70
CA ARG A 5 7.12 23.09 23.95
C ARG A 5 6.86 21.99 22.94
N ALA A 6 7.93 21.41 22.40
CA ALA A 6 7.88 20.27 21.49
C ALA A 6 8.57 19.05 22.12
N LEU A 7 7.88 17.91 22.13
CA LEU A 7 8.44 16.61 22.53
C LEU A 7 8.80 15.81 21.28
N LEU A 8 10.07 15.42 21.16
CA LEU A 8 10.62 14.68 20.03
C LEU A 8 11.12 13.30 20.50
N SER A 9 10.55 12.24 19.95
CA SER A 9 10.97 10.86 20.23
C SER A 9 10.84 10.02 18.97
N VAL A 10 11.88 10.03 18.14
CA VAL A 10 11.86 9.42 16.82
C VAL A 10 12.89 8.29 16.68
N SER A 11 12.49 7.21 16.03
CA SER A 11 13.35 6.13 15.59
C SER A 11 14.09 6.51 14.31
N ASP A 12 13.35 6.86 13.27
CA ASP A 12 13.89 7.43 12.02
C ASP A 12 14.19 8.91 12.22
N LYS A 13 15.43 9.29 11.90
CA LYS A 13 15.97 10.64 12.11
C LYS A 13 16.03 11.45 10.81
N SER A 14 15.47 10.93 9.72
CA SER A 14 15.35 11.62 8.44
C SER A 14 14.70 13.00 8.62
N GLY A 15 15.37 14.05 8.19
CA GLY A 15 14.89 15.44 8.29
C GLY A 15 14.81 16.04 9.70
N LEU A 16 15.11 15.28 10.75
CA LEU A 16 14.92 15.70 12.15
C LEU A 16 15.71 16.95 12.51
N LEU A 17 16.99 17.03 12.10
CA LEU A 17 17.88 18.12 12.49
C LEU A 17 17.37 19.47 11.96
N GLU A 18 17.08 19.54 10.66
CA GLU A 18 16.55 20.75 10.02
C GLU A 18 15.23 21.17 10.67
N PHE A 19 14.33 20.20 10.92
CA PHE A 19 13.07 20.45 11.58
C PHE A 19 13.25 21.03 13.00
N ALA A 20 14.12 20.43 13.81
CA ALA A 20 14.41 20.89 15.17
C ALA A 20 15.07 22.28 15.20
N GLN A 21 15.97 22.58 14.26
CA GLN A 21 16.58 23.91 14.12
C GLN A 21 15.53 24.99 13.84
N ARG A 22 14.57 24.70 12.96
CA ARG A 22 13.46 25.61 12.64
C ARG A 22 12.56 25.87 13.85
N LEU A 23 12.19 24.81 14.58
CA LEU A 23 11.41 24.93 15.82
C LEU A 23 12.14 25.77 16.87
N HIS A 24 13.43 25.51 17.09
CA HIS A 24 14.24 26.26 18.04
C HIS A 24 14.33 27.75 17.66
N LYS A 25 14.54 28.05 16.37
CA LYS A 25 14.56 29.43 15.85
C LYS A 25 13.22 30.15 16.04
N ALA A 26 12.11 29.42 16.03
CA ALA A 26 10.78 29.94 16.33
C ALA A 26 10.50 30.12 17.84
N GLY A 27 11.49 29.88 18.71
CA GLY A 27 11.37 30.01 20.16
C GLY A 27 10.64 28.84 20.83
N VAL A 28 10.61 27.67 20.18
CA VAL A 28 10.03 26.45 20.77
C VAL A 28 11.09 25.74 21.60
N GLN A 29 10.76 25.43 22.86
CA GLN A 29 11.59 24.61 23.72
C GLN A 29 11.55 23.15 23.25
N LEU A 30 12.71 22.57 22.99
CA LEU A 30 12.84 21.18 22.56
C LEU A 30 13.01 20.26 23.76
N ILE A 31 12.19 19.22 23.83
CA ILE A 31 12.27 18.12 24.79
C ILE A 31 12.48 16.85 23.98
N ALA A 32 13.45 16.00 24.32
CA ALA A 32 13.69 14.79 23.54
C ALA A 32 14.06 13.56 24.37
N SER A 33 13.68 12.38 23.86
CA SER A 33 14.03 11.09 24.47
C SER A 33 15.45 10.66 24.10
N GLY A 34 16.09 9.84 24.94
CA GLY A 34 17.52 9.48 24.90
C GLY A 34 18.25 9.55 23.54
N GLY A 35 17.92 8.66 22.59
CA GLY A 35 18.58 8.64 21.28
C GLY A 35 18.36 9.89 20.43
N THR A 36 17.17 10.49 20.51
CA THR A 36 16.81 11.73 19.82
C THR A 36 17.56 12.92 20.43
N ALA A 37 17.59 13.00 21.77
CA ALA A 37 18.30 14.05 22.49
C ALA A 37 19.80 14.05 22.16
N ARG A 38 20.44 12.87 22.15
CA ARG A 38 21.86 12.74 21.79
C ARG A 38 22.15 13.21 20.36
N ALA A 39 21.29 12.85 19.40
CA ALA A 39 21.45 13.25 18.01
C ALA A 39 21.35 14.78 17.84
N LEU A 40 20.40 15.42 18.51
CA LEU A 40 20.23 16.88 18.45
C LEU A 40 21.34 17.63 19.20
N ALA A 41 21.74 17.14 20.38
CA ALA A 41 22.78 17.75 21.19
C ALA A 41 24.17 17.68 20.52
N ALA A 42 24.46 16.61 19.77
CA ALA A 42 25.71 16.47 19.01
C ALA A 42 25.88 17.59 17.96
N GLU A 43 24.77 18.13 17.46
CA GLU A 43 24.72 19.23 16.49
C GLU A 43 24.61 20.62 17.17
N GLY A 44 24.77 20.67 18.49
CA GLY A 44 24.78 21.91 19.27
C GLY A 44 23.40 22.52 19.55
N LEU A 45 22.30 21.79 19.31
CA LEU A 45 20.96 22.28 19.64
C LEU A 45 20.69 22.15 21.15
N PRO A 46 20.14 23.19 21.80
CA PRO A 46 19.71 23.10 23.18
C PRO A 46 18.44 22.25 23.26
N VAL A 47 18.55 21.10 23.92
CA VAL A 47 17.46 20.14 24.10
C VAL A 47 17.40 19.68 25.54
N MET A 48 16.20 19.71 26.12
CA MET A 48 15.91 19.18 27.45
C MET A 48 15.70 17.66 27.35
N PRO A 49 16.50 16.82 28.03
CA PRO A 49 16.23 15.40 28.11
C PRO A 49 14.91 15.11 28.82
N VAL A 50 14.17 14.07 28.42
CA VAL A 50 12.93 13.65 29.10
C VAL A 50 13.19 13.26 30.57
N GLU A 51 14.37 12.77 30.88
CA GLU A 51 14.80 12.42 32.24
C GLU A 51 14.85 13.67 33.14
N GLU A 52 15.24 14.83 32.59
CA GLU A 52 15.21 16.11 33.30
C GLU A 52 13.76 16.59 33.52
N LEU A 53 12.90 16.43 32.52
CA LEU A 53 11.48 16.76 32.63
C LEU A 53 10.75 15.91 33.68
N THR A 54 11.08 14.63 33.76
CA THR A 54 10.38 13.67 34.62
C THR A 54 11.00 13.52 36.00
N GLY A 55 12.29 13.86 36.15
CA GLY A 55 13.07 13.54 37.33
C GLY A 55 13.31 12.03 37.51
N PHE A 56 13.08 11.22 36.47
CA PHE A 56 13.18 9.77 36.52
C PHE A 56 14.12 9.24 35.43
N PRO A 57 15.08 8.36 35.75
CA PRO A 57 16.04 7.85 34.77
C PRO A 57 15.41 6.83 33.83
N GLU A 58 16.04 6.64 32.67
CA GLU A 58 15.71 5.54 31.76
C GLU A 58 16.05 4.18 32.40
N ILE A 59 15.06 3.27 32.47
CA ILE A 59 15.20 1.92 33.02
C ILE A 59 14.68 0.85 32.04
N LEU A 60 14.97 -0.43 32.31
CA LEU A 60 14.47 -1.58 31.55
C LEU A 60 14.81 -1.50 30.04
N GLY A 61 16.02 -1.03 29.71
CA GLY A 61 16.46 -0.88 28.31
C GLY A 61 15.67 0.17 27.52
N GLY A 62 15.03 1.13 28.19
CA GLY A 62 14.28 2.21 27.54
C GLY A 62 12.79 1.96 27.33
N ARG A 63 12.26 0.84 27.84
CA ARG A 63 10.85 0.45 27.70
C ARG A 63 9.86 1.41 28.35
N VAL A 64 10.28 2.18 29.36
CA VAL A 64 9.39 3.04 30.17
C VAL A 64 9.86 4.49 30.28
N LYS A 65 10.59 5.00 29.28
CA LYS A 65 11.19 6.34 29.30
C LYS A 65 10.21 7.52 29.29
N THR A 66 9.05 7.38 28.63
CA THR A 66 8.09 8.49 28.43
C THR A 66 6.74 8.27 29.12
N LEU A 67 6.54 7.10 29.73
CA LEU A 67 5.29 6.71 30.40
C LEU A 67 5.19 7.36 31.79
N HIS A 68 5.15 8.69 31.82
CA HIS A 68 5.19 9.48 33.05
C HIS A 68 4.13 10.60 33.05
N PRO A 69 3.52 10.94 34.21
CA PRO A 69 2.54 12.03 34.30
C PRO A 69 3.07 13.39 33.85
N ALA A 70 4.36 13.69 34.05
CA ALA A 70 4.95 14.95 33.57
C ALA A 70 4.89 15.09 32.03
N VAL A 71 4.94 13.96 31.32
CA VAL A 71 4.84 13.91 29.86
C VAL A 71 3.37 13.88 29.44
N HIS A 72 2.63 12.88 29.90
CA HIS A 72 1.23 12.69 29.48
C HIS A 72 0.29 13.75 30.01
N GLY A 73 0.54 14.31 31.19
CA GLY A 73 -0.19 15.46 31.74
C GLY A 73 0.02 16.70 30.88
N GLY A 74 1.27 16.99 30.48
CA GLY A 74 1.58 18.09 29.56
C GLY A 74 0.88 17.97 28.21
N ILE A 75 0.75 16.73 27.69
CA ILE A 75 0.07 16.43 26.42
C ILE A 75 -1.46 16.48 26.57
N LEU A 76 -2.04 15.81 27.58
CA LEU A 76 -3.48 15.58 27.70
C LEU A 76 -4.24 16.71 28.39
N ALA A 77 -3.55 17.61 29.09
CA ALA A 77 -4.20 18.77 29.68
C ALA A 77 -4.85 19.64 28.61
N ARG A 78 -6.17 19.80 28.72
CA ARG A 78 -6.91 20.77 27.91
C ARG A 78 -6.45 22.17 28.31
N ARG A 79 -6.47 23.13 27.38
CA ARG A 79 -6.11 24.52 27.69
C ARG A 79 -7.27 25.27 28.38
N THR A 80 -7.89 24.66 29.40
CA THR A 80 -8.90 25.29 30.26
C THR A 80 -8.26 25.82 31.55
N PRO A 81 -8.87 26.82 32.22
CA PRO A 81 -8.33 27.36 33.46
C PRO A 81 -8.06 26.30 34.54
N GLU A 82 -8.94 25.30 34.65
CA GLU A 82 -8.86 24.24 35.66
C GLU A 82 -7.65 23.34 35.42
N HIS A 83 -7.51 22.80 34.21
CA HIS A 83 -6.38 21.93 33.84
C HIS A 83 -5.04 22.67 33.91
N LEU A 84 -5.00 23.95 33.51
CA LEU A 84 -3.78 24.75 33.58
C LEU A 84 -3.37 25.06 35.03
N ALA A 85 -4.34 25.25 35.92
CA ALA A 85 -4.07 25.41 37.35
C ALA A 85 -3.52 24.11 37.96
N GLU A 86 -4.10 22.96 37.61
CA GLU A 86 -3.64 21.64 38.07
C GLU A 86 -2.21 21.33 37.58
N LEU A 87 -1.89 21.60 36.31
CA LEU A 87 -0.52 21.48 35.82
C LEU A 87 0.44 22.34 36.65
N LYS A 88 0.08 23.59 36.91
CA LYS A 88 0.92 24.52 37.67
C LYS A 88 1.12 24.08 39.13
N GLU A 89 0.07 23.57 39.78
CA GLU A 89 0.13 23.03 41.15
C GLU A 89 1.15 21.90 41.26
N HIS A 90 1.25 21.05 40.24
CA HIS A 90 2.19 19.94 40.19
C HIS A 90 3.54 20.27 39.54
N GLY A 91 3.81 21.55 39.25
CA GLY A 91 5.06 21.97 38.60
C GLY A 91 5.23 21.45 37.17
N LEU A 92 4.12 21.09 36.52
CA LEU A 92 4.08 20.59 35.15
C LEU A 92 3.79 21.73 34.17
N ALA A 93 4.19 21.54 32.92
CA ALA A 93 3.93 22.51 31.86
C ALA A 93 3.35 21.83 30.61
N PRO A 94 2.46 22.53 29.88
CA PRO A 94 1.84 21.99 28.67
C PRO A 94 2.84 21.65 27.57
N ILE A 95 2.53 20.67 26.73
CA ILE A 95 3.27 20.31 25.51
C ILE A 95 2.37 20.62 24.31
N ASP A 96 2.88 21.33 23.32
CA ASP A 96 2.10 21.86 22.18
C ASP A 96 2.33 21.09 20.88
N LEU A 97 3.48 20.41 20.78
CA LEU A 97 3.85 19.59 19.62
C LEU A 97 4.45 18.27 20.10
N VAL A 98 4.02 17.16 19.52
CA VAL A 98 4.56 15.81 19.76
C VAL A 98 5.00 15.22 18.43
N VAL A 99 6.27 14.83 18.33
CA VAL A 99 6.92 14.33 17.11
C VAL A 99 7.44 12.94 17.39
N VAL A 100 6.80 11.93 16.82
CA VAL A 100 7.07 10.51 17.11
C VAL A 100 6.87 9.68 15.86
N ASN A 101 7.92 9.03 15.37
CA ASN A 101 7.77 7.88 14.48
C ASN A 101 8.14 6.61 15.25
N LEU A 102 7.40 5.54 14.99
CA LEU A 102 7.49 4.29 15.76
C LEU A 102 8.73 3.48 15.34
N TYR A 103 9.07 2.47 16.14
CA TYR A 103 10.05 1.47 15.74
C TYR A 103 9.61 0.75 14.46
N PRO A 104 10.54 0.36 13.57
CA PRO A 104 10.21 -0.17 12.26
C PRO A 104 9.78 -1.65 12.34
N PHE A 105 8.72 -1.94 13.10
CA PHE A 105 8.22 -3.31 13.33
C PHE A 105 7.91 -4.03 12.02
N GLN A 106 7.13 -3.39 11.14
CA GLN A 106 6.78 -3.95 9.81
C GLN A 106 8.03 -4.28 8.98
N GLN A 107 9.04 -3.41 8.96
CA GLN A 107 10.29 -3.66 8.24
C GLN A 107 11.11 -4.79 8.88
N THR A 108 11.05 -4.91 10.21
CA THR A 108 11.76 -5.97 10.95
C THR A 108 11.13 -7.33 10.65
N VAL A 109 9.82 -7.48 10.78
CA VAL A 109 9.13 -8.76 10.53
C VAL A 109 9.07 -9.15 9.05
N ALA A 110 9.34 -8.21 8.14
CA ALA A 110 9.50 -8.49 6.71
C ALA A 110 10.87 -9.09 6.37
N GLN A 111 11.87 -9.03 7.26
CA GLN A 111 13.17 -9.66 7.04
C GLN A 111 13.03 -11.19 7.17
N PRO A 112 13.71 -11.97 6.31
CA PRO A 112 13.75 -13.41 6.46
C PRO A 112 14.40 -13.78 7.82
N ASP A 113 13.84 -14.79 8.48
CA ASP A 113 14.40 -15.43 9.67
C ASP A 113 14.57 -14.55 10.93
N VAL A 114 13.79 -13.47 11.08
CA VAL A 114 13.76 -12.70 12.34
C VAL A 114 13.28 -13.58 13.50
N ALA A 115 14.07 -13.60 14.58
CA ALA A 115 13.70 -14.30 15.81
C ALA A 115 12.53 -13.59 16.49
N GLU A 116 11.60 -14.36 17.08
CA GLU A 116 10.41 -13.81 17.76
C GLU A 116 10.78 -12.79 18.85
N ALA A 117 11.85 -13.05 19.60
CA ALA A 117 12.34 -12.13 20.62
C ALA A 117 12.73 -10.77 20.03
N ASP A 118 13.39 -10.74 18.87
CA ASP A 118 13.80 -9.50 18.21
C ASP A 118 12.59 -8.73 17.69
N ALA A 119 11.58 -9.42 17.15
CA ALA A 119 10.32 -8.80 16.75
C ALA A 119 9.57 -8.20 17.96
N ILE A 120 9.52 -8.91 19.08
CA ILE A 120 8.87 -8.44 20.32
C ILE A 120 9.56 -7.18 20.87
N GLU A 121 10.90 -7.09 20.83
CA GLU A 121 11.62 -5.88 21.26
C GLU A 121 11.32 -4.65 20.38
N GLN A 122 10.88 -4.85 19.13
CA GLN A 122 10.48 -3.76 18.25
C GLN A 122 9.04 -3.26 18.52
N ILE A 123 8.29 -3.84 19.47
CA ILE A 123 6.95 -3.34 19.82
C ILE A 123 7.06 -2.08 20.68
N ASP A 124 6.82 -0.91 20.07
CA ASP A 124 6.91 0.38 20.75
C ASP A 124 5.66 0.72 21.57
N ILE A 125 5.79 0.65 22.90
CA ILE A 125 4.73 1.04 23.83
C ILE A 125 4.68 2.56 24.03
N GLY A 126 5.84 3.19 24.21
CA GLY A 126 5.95 4.60 24.57
C GLY A 126 5.54 5.50 23.41
N GLY A 127 6.02 5.21 22.21
CA GLY A 127 5.71 5.96 20.99
C GLY A 127 4.20 5.94 20.68
N VAL A 128 3.57 4.77 20.74
CA VAL A 128 2.13 4.63 20.51
C VAL A 128 1.32 5.40 21.57
N ALA A 129 1.73 5.33 22.84
CA ALA A 129 1.07 6.08 23.91
C ALA A 129 1.16 7.60 23.70
N LEU A 130 2.33 8.11 23.26
CA LEU A 130 2.54 9.52 22.95
C LEU A 130 1.68 9.98 21.76
N LEU A 131 1.67 9.22 20.66
CA LEU A 131 0.87 9.52 19.47
C LEU A 131 -0.62 9.59 19.81
N ARG A 132 -1.15 8.57 20.49
CA ARG A 132 -2.58 8.53 20.85
C ARG A 132 -2.95 9.64 21.83
N ALA A 133 -2.09 9.97 22.79
CA ALA A 133 -2.34 11.05 23.74
C ALA A 133 -2.41 12.42 23.03
N ALA A 134 -1.47 12.69 22.12
CA ALA A 134 -1.42 13.95 21.38
C ALA A 134 -2.59 14.05 20.38
N ALA A 135 -2.86 12.98 19.63
CA ALA A 135 -3.98 12.90 18.70
C ALA A 135 -5.34 13.06 19.40
N LYS A 136 -5.52 12.50 20.60
CA LYS A 136 -6.72 12.72 21.42
C LYS A 136 -6.93 14.19 21.78
N ASN A 137 -5.86 14.91 22.09
CA ASN A 137 -5.91 16.32 22.50
C ASN A 137 -5.59 17.29 21.34
N PHE A 138 -5.96 16.94 20.10
CA PHE A 138 -5.66 17.72 18.90
C PHE A 138 -6.21 19.16 18.91
N GLU A 139 -7.19 19.45 19.78
CA GLU A 139 -7.67 20.82 19.99
C GLU A 139 -6.52 21.75 20.43
N SER A 140 -5.57 21.22 21.21
CA SER A 140 -4.49 21.96 21.85
C SER A 140 -3.08 21.53 21.42
N VAL A 141 -2.92 20.31 20.92
CA VAL A 141 -1.60 19.70 20.63
C VAL A 141 -1.54 19.26 19.17
N ALA A 142 -0.46 19.60 18.46
CA ALA A 142 -0.17 19.00 17.17
C ALA A 142 0.63 17.71 17.36
N VAL A 143 0.35 16.70 16.53
CA VAL A 143 1.05 15.42 16.52
C VAL A 143 1.65 15.19 15.14
N VAL A 144 2.88 14.68 15.06
CA VAL A 144 3.56 14.41 13.80
C VAL A 144 4.15 13.01 13.87
N CYS A 145 3.73 12.14 12.96
CA CYS A 145 4.21 10.76 12.88
C CYS A 145 5.06 10.43 11.65
N ASP A 146 5.19 11.37 10.73
CA ASP A 146 5.81 11.17 9.42
C ASP A 146 6.76 12.34 9.10
N PRO A 147 8.03 12.08 8.73
CA PRO A 147 8.96 13.10 8.28
C PRO A 147 8.46 13.97 7.11
N GLU A 148 7.56 13.47 6.26
CA GLU A 148 7.00 14.24 5.14
C GLU A 148 6.24 15.50 5.60
N ASP A 149 5.69 15.49 6.82
CA ASP A 149 4.93 16.62 7.37
C ASP A 149 5.83 17.69 8.04
N TYR A 150 7.13 17.42 8.24
CA TYR A 150 8.04 18.31 8.97
C TYR A 150 8.08 19.72 8.38
N GLY A 151 8.12 19.82 7.05
CA GLY A 151 8.17 21.11 6.35
C GLY A 151 6.95 22.00 6.63
N ALA A 152 5.75 21.43 6.52
CA ALA A 152 4.48 22.12 6.74
C ALA A 152 4.28 22.50 8.21
N VAL A 153 4.61 21.58 9.14
CA VAL A 153 4.46 21.82 10.58
C VAL A 153 5.44 22.90 11.07
N ALA A 154 6.69 22.88 10.62
CA ALA A 154 7.65 23.92 11.00
C ALA A 154 7.20 25.30 10.50
N ALA A 155 6.67 25.40 9.27
CA ALA A 155 6.15 26.65 8.74
C ALA A 155 4.98 27.19 9.57
N ALA A 156 4.06 26.31 9.99
CA ALA A 156 2.94 26.67 10.86
C ALA A 156 3.38 27.08 12.29
N MET A 157 4.47 26.47 12.80
CA MET A 157 5.03 26.86 14.09
C MET A 157 5.74 28.21 14.03
N GLU A 158 6.48 28.48 12.94
CA GLU A 158 7.15 29.75 12.66
C GLU A 158 6.17 30.92 12.49
N SER A 159 5.02 30.70 11.85
CA SER A 159 3.96 31.71 11.72
C SER A 159 3.20 31.95 13.03
N GLY A 160 3.38 31.08 14.02
CA GLY A 160 2.71 31.13 15.31
C GLY A 160 1.33 30.48 15.33
N GLU A 161 0.78 30.08 14.18
CA GLU A 161 -0.57 29.55 14.01
C GLU A 161 -0.59 28.14 13.40
N LEU A 162 -1.04 27.17 14.20
CA LEU A 162 -1.48 25.88 13.70
C LEU A 162 -3.01 25.95 13.55
N ALA A 163 -3.51 25.80 12.32
CA ALA A 163 -4.95 25.78 12.10
C ALA A 163 -5.60 24.56 12.79
N PRO A 164 -6.80 24.70 13.39
CA PRO A 164 -7.51 23.55 13.98
C PRO A 164 -7.78 22.41 12.99
N SER A 165 -8.04 22.73 11.71
CA SER A 165 -8.20 21.72 10.65
C SER A 165 -6.93 20.92 10.44
N PHE A 166 -5.78 21.60 10.37
CA PHE A 166 -4.49 20.95 10.17
C PHE A 166 -4.11 20.05 11.36
N ARG A 167 -4.36 20.48 12.60
CA ARG A 167 -4.19 19.59 13.77
C ARG A 167 -5.10 18.37 13.73
N ARG A 168 -6.32 18.51 13.23
CA ARG A 168 -7.26 17.38 13.07
C ARG A 168 -6.78 16.40 12.00
N GLU A 169 -6.27 16.88 10.87
CA GLU A 169 -5.68 16.05 9.81
C GLU A 169 -4.49 15.25 10.34
N LEU A 170 -3.57 15.92 11.05
CA LEU A 170 -2.44 15.30 11.72
C LEU A 170 -2.86 14.25 12.75
N ALA A 171 -3.90 14.54 13.54
CA ALA A 171 -4.44 13.58 14.51
C ALA A 171 -5.09 12.36 13.86
N LEU A 172 -5.81 12.55 12.75
CA LEU A 172 -6.35 11.45 11.95
C LEU A 172 -5.21 10.57 11.43
N LYS A 173 -4.17 11.18 10.84
CA LYS A 173 -2.97 10.47 10.36
C LYS A 173 -2.30 9.67 11.48
N ALA A 174 -2.14 10.25 12.67
CA ALA A 174 -1.57 9.55 13.81
C ALA A 174 -2.41 8.35 14.29
N PHE A 175 -3.75 8.47 14.31
CA PHE A 175 -4.62 7.33 14.66
C PHE A 175 -4.56 6.22 13.60
N CYS A 176 -4.58 6.57 12.32
CA CYS A 176 -4.39 5.62 11.21
C CYS A 176 -3.06 4.88 11.36
N HIS A 177 -1.96 5.61 11.59
CA HIS A 177 -0.64 5.03 11.77
C HIS A 177 -0.58 4.04 12.95
N THR A 178 -1.18 4.38 14.09
CA THR A 178 -1.22 3.43 15.23
C THR A 178 -2.11 2.21 14.97
N ALA A 179 -3.19 2.35 14.19
CA ALA A 179 -4.05 1.23 13.81
C ALA A 179 -3.31 0.26 12.87
N GLU A 180 -2.60 0.78 11.87
CA GLU A 180 -1.75 0.00 10.97
C GLU A 180 -0.65 -0.74 11.74
N TYR A 181 -0.04 -0.07 12.72
CA TYR A 181 0.99 -0.63 13.59
C TYR A 181 0.46 -1.82 14.41
N ASP A 182 -0.68 -1.66 15.08
CA ASP A 182 -1.31 -2.72 15.89
C ASP A 182 -1.79 -3.89 15.00
N THR A 183 -2.29 -3.61 13.80
CA THR A 183 -2.64 -4.64 12.80
C THR A 183 -1.42 -5.46 12.38
N ALA A 184 -0.26 -4.83 12.17
CA ALA A 184 0.96 -5.54 11.83
C ALA A 184 1.41 -6.48 12.95
N ILE A 185 1.37 -6.00 14.21
CA ILE A 185 1.70 -6.82 15.39
C ILE A 185 0.73 -7.99 15.52
N ALA A 186 -0.58 -7.74 15.44
CA ALA A 186 -1.60 -8.78 15.57
C ALA A 186 -1.47 -9.85 14.48
N THR A 187 -1.20 -9.43 13.24
CA THR A 187 -0.93 -10.33 12.11
C THR A 187 0.27 -11.21 12.40
N TYR A 188 1.40 -10.62 12.78
CA TYR A 188 2.63 -11.36 13.10
C TYR A 188 2.42 -12.39 14.22
N LEU A 189 1.82 -11.98 15.35
CA LEU A 189 1.58 -12.88 16.48
C LEU A 189 0.61 -14.01 16.11
N THR A 190 -0.39 -13.74 15.27
CA THR A 190 -1.31 -14.78 14.78
C THR A 190 -0.56 -15.84 13.99
N HIS A 191 0.38 -15.45 13.12
CA HIS A 191 1.22 -16.40 12.38
C HIS A 191 2.11 -17.25 13.32
N GLN A 192 2.68 -16.66 14.38
CA GLN A 192 3.56 -17.38 15.33
C GLN A 192 2.81 -18.42 16.18
N THR A 193 1.52 -18.20 16.50
CA THR A 193 0.75 -19.14 17.34
C THR A 193 0.40 -20.47 16.67
N GLY A 194 0.80 -20.70 15.41
CA GLY A 194 0.54 -21.96 14.70
C GLY A 194 -0.94 -22.22 14.43
N MET A 195 -1.82 -21.22 14.60
CA MET A 195 -3.24 -21.28 14.23
C MET A 195 -3.49 -21.27 12.72
N GLN A 196 -2.48 -21.62 11.93
CA GLN A 196 -2.61 -21.92 10.51
C GLN A 196 -2.37 -23.42 10.33
N THR A 197 -3.42 -24.22 10.54
CA THR A 197 -3.57 -25.42 9.73
C THR A 197 -3.53 -24.97 8.26
N PRO A 198 -2.64 -25.54 7.41
CA PRO A 198 -2.71 -25.33 5.97
C PRO A 198 -4.15 -25.61 5.54
N ASN A 199 -4.74 -24.73 4.74
CA ASN A 199 -6.11 -24.83 4.17
C ASN A 199 -7.27 -24.31 5.05
N VAL A 200 -7.02 -23.51 6.09
CA VAL A 200 -8.12 -22.87 6.86
C VAL A 200 -8.01 -21.35 6.77
N LEU A 201 -9.02 -20.71 6.16
CA LEU A 201 -9.17 -19.26 6.16
C LEU A 201 -9.30 -18.75 7.62
N PRO A 202 -8.69 -17.60 7.96
CA PRO A 202 -8.68 -17.12 9.34
C PRO A 202 -10.09 -16.73 9.81
N ALA A 203 -10.36 -16.94 11.10
CA ALA A 203 -11.64 -16.55 11.72
C ALA A 203 -11.89 -15.02 11.68
N LYS A 204 -10.83 -14.22 11.55
CA LYS A 204 -10.87 -12.78 11.29
C LYS A 204 -9.85 -12.44 10.21
N MET A 205 -10.29 -11.75 9.16
CA MET A 205 -9.42 -11.28 8.09
C MET A 205 -9.33 -9.75 8.15
N GLN A 206 -8.11 -9.22 8.11
CA GLN A 206 -7.84 -7.80 7.95
C GLN A 206 -7.14 -7.59 6.61
N ILE A 207 -7.64 -6.64 5.82
CA ILE A 207 -7.09 -6.30 4.51
C ILE A 207 -6.66 -4.84 4.57
N SER A 208 -5.36 -4.59 4.39
CA SER A 208 -4.82 -3.24 4.34
C SER A 208 -4.62 -2.81 2.89
N LEU A 209 -5.21 -1.69 2.52
CA LEU A 209 -5.23 -1.17 1.15
C LEU A 209 -4.80 0.30 1.13
N GLU A 210 -3.97 0.67 0.16
CA GLU A 210 -3.54 2.03 -0.11
C GLU A 210 -4.13 2.51 -1.45
N GLN A 211 -4.63 3.74 -1.48
CA GLN A 211 -5.17 4.31 -2.72
C GLN A 211 -4.04 4.57 -3.72
N ALA A 212 -4.05 3.83 -4.82
CA ALA A 212 -3.08 4.00 -5.91
C ALA A 212 -3.55 5.03 -6.95
N GLN A 213 -4.87 5.11 -7.18
CA GLN A 213 -5.44 6.03 -8.17
C GLN A 213 -6.90 6.37 -7.85
N ILE A 214 -7.28 7.65 -7.89
CA ILE A 214 -8.70 8.07 -7.92
C ILE A 214 -9.18 7.99 -9.37
N MET A 215 -10.32 7.34 -9.59
CA MET A 215 -10.92 7.25 -10.92
C MET A 215 -11.88 8.41 -11.16
N ARG A 216 -12.03 8.78 -12.43
CA ARG A 216 -13.04 9.77 -12.85
C ARG A 216 -14.46 9.37 -12.41
N TYR A 217 -14.76 8.08 -12.44
CA TYR A 217 -15.98 7.44 -11.96
C TYR A 217 -15.74 5.93 -11.80
N GLY A 218 -16.69 5.22 -11.17
CA GLY A 218 -16.71 3.76 -11.04
C GLY A 218 -17.08 3.08 -12.36
N GLU A 219 -17.89 2.02 -12.31
CA GLU A 219 -18.35 1.35 -13.53
C GLU A 219 -19.22 2.28 -14.41
N ASN A 220 -19.99 3.17 -13.77
CA ASN A 220 -20.85 4.15 -14.42
C ASN A 220 -20.55 5.59 -13.96
N PRO A 221 -20.81 6.62 -14.80
CA PRO A 221 -20.45 8.02 -14.51
C PRO A 221 -20.99 8.64 -13.21
N HIS A 222 -22.08 8.11 -12.65
CA HIS A 222 -22.70 8.59 -11.43
C HIS A 222 -22.08 7.98 -10.15
N GLN A 223 -21.18 7.00 -10.30
CA GLN A 223 -20.52 6.31 -9.21
C GLN A 223 -19.10 6.86 -9.03
N GLN A 224 -18.65 7.06 -7.80
CA GLN A 224 -17.22 7.32 -7.54
C GLN A 224 -16.44 6.00 -7.64
N GLY A 225 -15.18 6.07 -8.05
CA GLY A 225 -14.31 4.90 -8.18
C GLY A 225 -12.86 5.21 -7.79
N GLY A 226 -12.12 4.18 -7.40
CA GLY A 226 -10.70 4.26 -7.07
C GLY A 226 -10.05 2.88 -7.23
N TYR A 227 -8.78 2.86 -7.58
CA TYR A 227 -7.93 1.67 -7.54
C TYR A 227 -7.07 1.72 -6.29
N TYR A 228 -7.11 0.64 -5.52
CA TYR A 228 -6.33 0.47 -4.30
C TYR A 228 -5.42 -0.74 -4.47
N ARG A 229 -4.18 -0.61 -4.03
CA ARG A 229 -3.21 -1.70 -3.94
C ARG A 229 -3.13 -2.20 -2.51
N TYR A 230 -2.58 -3.39 -2.32
CA TYR A 230 -2.21 -3.83 -0.98
C TYR A 230 -1.10 -2.93 -0.42
N ALA A 231 -1.24 -2.57 0.85
CA ALA A 231 -0.30 -1.68 1.52
C ALA A 231 1.12 -2.25 1.50
N GLY A 232 2.12 -1.42 1.20
CA GLY A 232 3.52 -1.82 1.09
C GLY A 232 3.92 -2.62 -0.17
N GLU A 233 2.99 -2.93 -1.08
CA GLU A 233 3.31 -3.64 -2.33
C GLU A 233 3.60 -2.69 -3.50
N MET A 234 4.48 -3.13 -4.39
CA MET A 234 4.71 -2.45 -5.67
C MET A 234 3.51 -2.66 -6.60
N PRO A 235 3.19 -1.69 -7.49
CA PRO A 235 2.14 -1.87 -8.49
C PRO A 235 2.39 -3.11 -9.36
N ALA A 236 1.33 -3.87 -9.67
CA ALA A 236 1.43 -5.03 -10.57
C ALA A 236 1.70 -4.63 -12.02
N PHE A 237 1.36 -3.39 -12.39
CA PHE A 237 1.59 -2.82 -13.71
C PHE A 237 2.16 -1.41 -13.62
N GLU A 238 3.09 -1.10 -14.52
CA GLU A 238 3.55 0.24 -14.82
C GLU A 238 2.89 0.73 -16.11
N GLN A 239 2.36 1.95 -16.11
CA GLN A 239 1.80 2.56 -17.32
C GLN A 239 2.88 3.35 -18.08
N LEU A 240 3.28 2.82 -19.24
CA LEU A 240 4.33 3.39 -20.08
C LEU A 240 3.85 4.49 -21.02
N HIS A 241 2.55 4.56 -21.31
CA HIS A 241 1.96 5.51 -22.26
C HIS A 241 0.43 5.63 -22.09
N GLY A 242 -0.16 6.66 -22.70
CA GLY A 242 -1.60 6.78 -22.87
C GLY A 242 -2.33 7.61 -21.82
N LYS A 243 -3.67 7.55 -21.87
CA LYS A 243 -4.56 8.24 -20.92
C LYS A 243 -4.60 7.52 -19.57
N GLU A 244 -5.08 8.17 -18.53
CA GLU A 244 -5.36 7.51 -17.25
C GLU A 244 -6.29 6.28 -17.41
N MET A 245 -6.04 5.25 -16.61
CA MET A 245 -6.89 4.06 -16.52
C MET A 245 -8.25 4.42 -15.91
N SER A 246 -9.33 3.84 -16.43
CA SER A 246 -10.67 3.89 -15.81
C SER A 246 -10.96 2.66 -14.95
N TYR A 247 -12.08 2.66 -14.21
CA TYR A 247 -12.54 1.48 -13.46
C TYR A 247 -12.69 0.24 -14.34
N ASN A 248 -13.43 0.36 -15.46
CA ASN A 248 -13.65 -0.76 -16.38
C ASN A 248 -12.37 -1.19 -17.09
N ASN A 249 -11.42 -0.27 -17.26
CA ASN A 249 -10.11 -0.63 -17.81
C ASN A 249 -9.34 -1.58 -16.89
N TRP A 250 -9.34 -1.34 -15.57
CA TRP A 250 -8.73 -2.26 -14.61
C TRP A 250 -9.46 -3.60 -14.55
N LEU A 251 -10.80 -3.58 -14.58
CA LEU A 251 -11.61 -4.80 -14.56
C LEU A 251 -11.36 -5.69 -15.79
N ASP A 252 -11.36 -5.10 -17.00
CA ASP A 252 -11.13 -5.84 -18.23
C ASP A 252 -9.66 -6.28 -18.36
N LEU A 253 -8.71 -5.50 -17.82
CA LEU A 253 -7.29 -5.85 -17.80
C LEU A 253 -7.04 -7.07 -16.93
N ASP A 254 -7.65 -7.13 -15.74
CA ASP A 254 -7.52 -8.27 -14.83
C ASP A 254 -7.90 -9.58 -15.53
N GLY A 255 -9.10 -9.63 -16.12
CA GLY A 255 -9.55 -10.79 -16.89
C GLY A 255 -8.63 -11.09 -18.07
N SER A 256 -8.25 -10.07 -18.86
CA SER A 256 -7.46 -10.28 -20.08
C SER A 256 -6.07 -10.82 -19.73
N TRP A 257 -5.45 -10.24 -18.71
CA TRP A 257 -4.13 -10.62 -18.23
C TRP A 257 -4.11 -12.05 -17.71
N LEU A 258 -5.00 -12.39 -16.78
CA LEU A 258 -5.07 -13.73 -16.17
C LEU A 258 -5.32 -14.81 -17.24
N SER A 259 -6.25 -14.59 -18.17
CA SER A 259 -6.51 -15.53 -19.26
C SER A 259 -5.30 -15.76 -20.17
N ALA A 260 -4.50 -14.72 -20.46
CA ALA A 260 -3.29 -14.91 -21.26
C ALA A 260 -2.21 -15.68 -20.48
N GLN A 261 -2.06 -15.43 -19.17
CA GLN A 261 -1.03 -16.06 -18.34
C GLN A 261 -1.28 -17.54 -18.06
N ASP A 262 -2.52 -18.02 -18.21
CA ASP A 262 -2.86 -19.40 -17.91
C ASP A 262 -2.25 -20.40 -18.91
N PHE A 263 -1.69 -19.92 -20.04
CA PHE A 263 -1.13 -20.77 -21.09
C PHE A 263 0.41 -20.74 -21.11
N PRO A 264 1.06 -21.90 -21.31
CA PRO A 264 2.50 -21.96 -21.47
C PRO A 264 2.97 -21.59 -22.88
N GLU A 265 2.15 -21.67 -23.93
CA GLU A 265 2.50 -21.22 -25.29
C GLU A 265 2.40 -19.70 -25.44
N PRO A 266 2.96 -19.06 -26.49
CA PRO A 266 2.63 -17.68 -26.83
C PRO A 266 1.12 -17.47 -27.04
N THR A 267 0.53 -16.63 -26.20
CA THR A 267 -0.93 -16.47 -26.11
C THR A 267 -1.33 -15.00 -26.10
N VAL A 268 -2.45 -14.72 -26.78
CA VAL A 268 -3.10 -13.40 -26.84
C VAL A 268 -4.52 -13.54 -26.34
N SER A 269 -4.90 -12.70 -25.37
CA SER A 269 -6.27 -12.54 -24.87
C SER A 269 -6.81 -11.17 -25.25
N ILE A 270 -8.05 -11.13 -25.74
CA ILE A 270 -8.78 -9.93 -26.15
C ILE A 270 -10.10 -9.90 -25.37
N ILE A 271 -10.26 -8.95 -24.45
CA ILE A 271 -11.44 -8.82 -23.59
C ILE A 271 -12.12 -7.46 -23.80
N LYS A 272 -13.44 -7.45 -23.69
CA LYS A 272 -14.26 -6.25 -23.64
C LYS A 272 -15.44 -6.47 -22.69
N HIS A 273 -15.65 -5.55 -21.74
CA HIS A 273 -16.74 -5.61 -20.77
C HIS A 273 -16.80 -6.97 -20.03
N SER A 274 -15.66 -7.40 -19.49
CA SER A 274 -15.45 -8.66 -18.80
C SER A 274 -15.72 -9.93 -19.62
N ASN A 275 -15.87 -9.81 -20.95
CA ASN A 275 -16.14 -10.93 -21.84
C ASN A 275 -15.00 -11.13 -22.85
N PRO A 276 -14.55 -12.37 -23.11
CA PRO A 276 -13.56 -12.65 -24.13
C PRO A 276 -14.16 -12.44 -25.52
N CYS A 277 -13.54 -11.55 -26.30
CA CYS A 277 -13.77 -11.44 -27.75
C CYS A 277 -12.96 -12.47 -28.51
N GLY A 278 -11.77 -12.81 -27.99
CA GLY A 278 -10.87 -13.78 -28.60
C GLY A 278 -9.74 -14.17 -27.67
N LEU A 279 -9.35 -15.44 -27.75
CA LEU A 279 -8.22 -16.02 -27.04
C LEU A 279 -7.57 -17.02 -28.00
N ALA A 280 -6.26 -16.96 -28.16
CA ALA A 280 -5.55 -17.92 -28.99
C ALA A 280 -4.11 -18.12 -28.55
N SER A 281 -3.64 -19.36 -28.66
CA SER A 281 -2.24 -19.74 -28.55
C SER A 281 -1.67 -20.13 -29.92
N ALA A 282 -0.41 -19.79 -30.17
CA ALA A 282 0.29 -20.15 -31.40
C ALA A 282 1.81 -20.22 -31.18
N SER A 283 2.57 -20.46 -32.24
CA SER A 283 4.04 -20.50 -32.18
C SER A 283 4.66 -19.11 -31.96
N THR A 284 3.93 -18.06 -32.35
CA THR A 284 4.34 -16.65 -32.20
C THR A 284 3.15 -15.81 -31.73
N LEU A 285 3.44 -14.66 -31.09
CA LEU A 285 2.38 -13.72 -30.68
C LEU A 285 1.63 -13.14 -31.88
N ALA A 286 2.31 -12.91 -32.99
CA ALA A 286 1.68 -12.41 -34.21
C ALA A 286 0.64 -13.40 -34.78
N GLU A 287 0.96 -14.69 -34.81
CA GLU A 287 0.00 -15.73 -35.21
C GLU A 287 -1.16 -15.87 -34.21
N ALA A 288 -0.85 -15.81 -32.91
CA ALA A 288 -1.86 -15.87 -31.86
C ALA A 288 -2.81 -14.66 -31.93
N TYR A 289 -2.29 -13.45 -32.16
CA TYR A 289 -3.09 -12.25 -32.32
C TYR A 289 -4.05 -12.36 -33.50
N ALA A 290 -3.56 -12.77 -34.67
CA ALA A 290 -4.38 -12.94 -35.86
C ALA A 290 -5.54 -13.93 -35.62
N LYS A 291 -5.27 -15.05 -34.93
CA LYS A 291 -6.29 -16.04 -34.57
C LYS A 291 -7.28 -15.50 -33.55
N ALA A 292 -6.81 -14.85 -32.49
CA ALA A 292 -7.67 -14.27 -31.44
C ALA A 292 -8.60 -13.20 -32.03
N LEU A 293 -8.08 -12.31 -32.89
CA LEU A 293 -8.86 -11.29 -33.56
C LEU A 293 -9.91 -11.89 -34.52
N ALA A 294 -9.59 -13.00 -35.18
CA ALA A 294 -10.50 -13.67 -36.10
C ALA A 294 -11.74 -14.28 -35.41
N SER A 295 -11.70 -14.49 -34.09
CA SER A 295 -12.85 -15.00 -33.33
C SER A 295 -14.03 -14.03 -33.35
N ASP A 296 -13.79 -12.75 -33.04
CA ASP A 296 -14.78 -11.69 -33.17
C ASP A 296 -14.12 -10.31 -33.40
N PRO A 297 -13.82 -9.96 -34.66
CA PRO A 297 -13.14 -8.70 -34.98
C PRO A 297 -14.01 -7.47 -34.72
N VAL A 298 -15.35 -7.63 -34.71
CA VAL A 298 -16.28 -6.51 -34.46
C VAL A 298 -16.24 -6.14 -32.99
N SER A 299 -16.28 -7.13 -32.09
CA SER A 299 -16.20 -6.89 -30.65
C SER A 299 -14.81 -6.46 -30.19
N ALA A 300 -13.75 -6.86 -30.88
CA ALA A 300 -12.37 -6.45 -30.58
C ALA A 300 -12.14 -4.92 -30.69
N PHE A 301 -13.01 -4.17 -31.35
CA PHE A 301 -12.92 -2.71 -31.37
C PHE A 301 -13.19 -2.11 -29.97
N GLY A 302 -12.21 -1.38 -29.42
CA GLY A 302 -12.25 -0.80 -28.08
C GLY A 302 -12.01 -1.82 -26.97
N SER A 303 -11.36 -2.94 -27.28
CA SER A 303 -11.01 -3.99 -26.33
C SER A 303 -9.70 -3.72 -25.58
N ILE A 304 -9.38 -4.63 -24.67
CA ILE A 304 -8.09 -4.76 -24.00
C ILE A 304 -7.39 -6.01 -24.51
N ILE A 305 -6.12 -5.86 -24.88
CA ILE A 305 -5.26 -6.95 -25.32
C ILE A 305 -4.19 -7.22 -24.26
N SER A 306 -4.07 -8.48 -23.84
CA SER A 306 -2.96 -8.95 -22.99
C SER A 306 -2.21 -10.09 -23.66
N VAL A 307 -0.90 -10.14 -23.45
CA VAL A 307 -0.02 -11.20 -23.95
C VAL A 307 0.85 -11.78 -22.85
N ASN A 308 1.29 -13.03 -22.98
CA ASN A 308 2.11 -13.72 -21.97
C ASN A 308 3.60 -13.85 -22.35
N ARG A 309 4.04 -13.14 -23.40
CA ARG A 309 5.42 -13.06 -23.88
C ARG A 309 5.80 -11.62 -24.20
N PRO A 310 7.11 -11.29 -24.29
CA PRO A 310 7.54 -9.98 -24.76
C PRO A 310 6.87 -9.63 -26.10
N LEU A 311 6.25 -8.46 -26.18
CA LEU A 311 5.51 -8.03 -27.37
C LEU A 311 6.49 -7.51 -28.42
N ASP A 312 6.52 -8.20 -29.56
CA ASP A 312 7.39 -7.92 -30.70
C ASP A 312 6.80 -6.93 -31.70
N LEU A 313 7.66 -6.39 -32.58
CA LEU A 313 7.22 -5.40 -33.58
C LEU A 313 6.16 -5.97 -34.54
N ALA A 314 6.29 -7.24 -34.95
CA ALA A 314 5.35 -7.86 -35.89
C ALA A 314 3.93 -7.91 -35.31
N THR A 315 3.80 -8.21 -34.02
CA THR A 315 2.52 -8.21 -33.30
C THR A 315 1.99 -6.78 -33.16
N ALA A 316 2.85 -5.82 -32.81
CA ALA A 316 2.46 -4.41 -32.72
C ALA A 316 1.93 -3.85 -34.04
N GLU A 317 2.57 -4.20 -35.16
CA GLU A 317 2.16 -3.80 -36.51
C GLU A 317 0.81 -4.41 -36.90
N GLN A 318 0.52 -5.65 -36.49
CA GLN A 318 -0.78 -6.28 -36.74
C GLN A 318 -1.92 -5.63 -35.95
N ILE A 319 -1.67 -5.17 -34.72
CA ILE A 319 -2.64 -4.34 -33.98
C ILE A 319 -2.99 -3.09 -34.80
N GLY A 320 -2.02 -2.56 -35.56
CA GLY A 320 -2.25 -1.68 -36.69
C GLY A 320 -3.10 -0.46 -36.32
N ASP A 321 -4.16 -0.21 -37.08
CA ASP A 321 -5.10 0.88 -36.84
C ASP A 321 -6.32 0.51 -35.99
N LEU A 322 -6.42 -0.75 -35.54
CA LEU A 322 -7.51 -1.18 -34.67
C LEU A 322 -7.54 -0.28 -33.42
N PHE A 323 -8.72 0.23 -33.10
CA PHE A 323 -8.91 0.96 -31.86
C PHE A 323 -8.92 -0.04 -30.72
N VAL A 324 -7.93 0.06 -29.83
CA VAL A 324 -7.82 -0.74 -28.60
C VAL A 324 -7.53 0.22 -27.46
N GLU A 325 -8.14 -0.03 -26.31
CA GLU A 325 -8.02 0.86 -25.14
C GLU A 325 -6.68 0.63 -24.43
N ILE A 326 -6.29 -0.65 -24.29
CA ILE A 326 -5.09 -1.11 -23.57
C ILE A 326 -4.38 -2.23 -24.33
N VAL A 327 -3.06 -2.21 -24.30
CA VAL A 327 -2.20 -3.37 -24.58
C VAL A 327 -1.32 -3.60 -23.35
N ALA A 328 -1.32 -4.82 -22.82
CA ALA A 328 -0.52 -5.23 -21.66
C ALA A 328 0.41 -6.40 -21.99
N ALA A 329 1.66 -6.32 -21.56
CA ALA A 329 2.67 -7.35 -21.81
C ALA A 329 3.68 -7.45 -20.65
N PRO A 330 4.35 -8.60 -20.48
CA PRO A 330 5.44 -8.75 -19.51
C PRO A 330 6.70 -7.97 -19.92
N ALA A 331 6.86 -7.67 -21.20
CA ALA A 331 7.91 -6.83 -21.75
C ALA A 331 7.51 -6.34 -23.15
N TYR A 332 8.22 -5.34 -23.66
CA TYR A 332 8.07 -4.84 -25.02
C TYR A 332 9.45 -4.77 -25.68
N GLU A 333 9.54 -5.17 -26.94
CA GLU A 333 10.69 -4.80 -27.76
C GLU A 333 10.72 -3.28 -27.97
N PRO A 334 11.89 -2.63 -28.04
CA PRO A 334 11.99 -1.18 -28.18
C PRO A 334 11.23 -0.62 -29.39
N ASP A 335 11.31 -1.30 -30.54
CA ASP A 335 10.62 -0.87 -31.76
C ASP A 335 9.10 -1.09 -31.69
N ALA A 336 8.66 -2.16 -31.02
CA ALA A 336 7.24 -2.43 -30.77
C ALA A 336 6.62 -1.34 -29.88
N LEU A 337 7.28 -1.01 -28.77
CA LEU A 337 6.85 0.07 -27.87
C LEU A 337 6.74 1.40 -28.61
N LYS A 338 7.79 1.75 -29.39
CA LYS A 338 7.82 2.96 -30.20
C LYS A 338 6.71 3.00 -31.26
N PHE A 339 6.36 1.85 -31.85
CA PHE A 339 5.25 1.75 -32.78
C PHE A 339 3.91 2.02 -32.09
N LEU A 340 3.63 1.35 -30.98
CA LEU A 340 2.38 1.50 -30.22
C LEU A 340 2.20 2.91 -29.66
N GLN A 341 3.28 3.56 -29.21
CA GLN A 341 3.26 4.93 -28.69
C GLN A 341 2.79 5.99 -29.70
N ARG A 342 2.75 5.67 -31.00
CA ARG A 342 2.16 6.54 -32.03
C ARG A 342 0.66 6.77 -31.78
N LYS A 343 -0.03 5.83 -31.13
CA LYS A 343 -1.43 5.97 -30.73
C LYS A 343 -1.51 6.76 -29.43
N LYS A 344 -1.77 8.07 -29.53
CA LYS A 344 -1.81 9.02 -28.39
C LYS A 344 -2.61 8.53 -27.17
N ASN A 345 -3.74 7.87 -27.40
CA ASN A 345 -4.67 7.48 -26.33
C ASN A 345 -4.48 6.04 -25.84
N LEU A 346 -3.69 5.22 -26.55
CA LEU A 346 -3.48 3.82 -26.20
C LEU A 346 -2.73 3.74 -24.88
N ARG A 347 -3.29 3.00 -23.92
CA ARG A 347 -2.62 2.67 -22.67
C ARG A 347 -1.71 1.47 -22.90
N ILE A 348 -0.44 1.63 -22.55
CA ILE A 348 0.55 0.55 -22.68
C ILE A 348 0.99 0.18 -21.26
N LEU A 349 0.68 -1.05 -20.84
CA LEU A 349 0.94 -1.51 -19.47
C LEU A 349 2.04 -2.57 -19.47
N LEU A 350 3.07 -2.34 -18.66
CA LEU A 350 4.16 -3.28 -18.41
C LEU A 350 3.90 -4.00 -17.10
N ALA A 351 3.86 -5.34 -17.10
CA ALA A 351 3.78 -6.10 -15.86
C ALA A 351 5.11 -6.04 -15.10
N THR A 352 5.04 -5.82 -13.79
CA THR A 352 6.22 -5.65 -12.93
C THR A 352 6.74 -6.96 -12.34
N GLY A 353 6.09 -8.09 -12.67
CA GLY A 353 6.46 -9.42 -12.16
C GLY A 353 5.97 -9.69 -10.74
N GLN A 354 5.06 -8.88 -10.19
CA GLN A 354 4.41 -9.20 -8.92
C GLN A 354 3.61 -10.50 -9.04
N PRO A 355 3.77 -11.45 -8.10
CA PRO A 355 3.01 -12.69 -8.12
C PRO A 355 1.53 -12.39 -7.85
N ALA A 356 0.65 -13.18 -8.47
CA ALA A 356 -0.75 -13.15 -8.10
C ALA A 356 -0.90 -13.54 -6.62
N ARG A 357 -1.69 -12.76 -5.86
CA ARG A 357 -2.01 -13.12 -4.48
C ARG A 357 -2.82 -14.42 -4.47
N PRO A 358 -2.61 -15.32 -3.49
CA PRO A 358 -3.22 -16.65 -3.52
C PRO A 358 -4.73 -16.64 -3.29
N LEU A 359 -5.31 -15.51 -2.85
CA LEU A 359 -6.73 -15.38 -2.55
C LEU A 359 -7.43 -14.43 -3.52
N SER A 360 -8.61 -14.82 -3.98
CA SER A 360 -9.59 -13.97 -4.67
C SER A 360 -10.66 -13.49 -3.70
N LEU A 361 -11.01 -12.21 -3.81
CA LEU A 361 -12.00 -11.55 -2.98
C LEU A 361 -13.12 -10.99 -3.84
N ARG A 362 -14.37 -11.27 -3.46
CA ARG A 362 -15.55 -10.78 -4.18
C ARG A 362 -16.58 -10.19 -3.22
N SER A 363 -16.89 -8.92 -3.40
CA SER A 363 -17.95 -8.25 -2.63
C SER A 363 -19.32 -8.85 -2.91
N VAL A 364 -20.11 -9.04 -1.86
CA VAL A 364 -21.51 -9.46 -1.89
C VAL A 364 -22.34 -8.59 -0.96
N TYR A 365 -23.68 -8.67 -1.05
CA TYR A 365 -24.53 -7.91 -0.13
C TYR A 365 -24.26 -8.32 1.33
N GLY A 366 -23.75 -7.38 2.12
CA GLY A 366 -23.46 -7.59 3.54
C GLY A 366 -22.13 -8.30 3.85
N GLY A 367 -21.24 -8.51 2.87
CA GLY A 367 -19.96 -9.16 3.15
C GLY A 367 -19.01 -9.32 1.95
N VAL A 368 -18.00 -10.17 2.13
CA VAL A 368 -16.98 -10.49 1.12
C VAL A 368 -16.81 -12.02 1.07
N LEU A 369 -16.84 -12.60 -0.12
CA LEU A 369 -16.45 -13.98 -0.38
C LEU A 369 -14.94 -14.04 -0.57
N VAL A 370 -14.29 -15.03 0.04
CA VAL A 370 -12.85 -15.25 -0.07
C VAL A 370 -12.61 -16.70 -0.44
N GLN A 371 -11.77 -16.92 -1.44
CA GLN A 371 -11.37 -18.26 -1.90
C GLN A 371 -9.94 -18.23 -2.43
N GLU A 372 -9.35 -19.39 -2.64
CA GLU A 372 -8.09 -19.50 -3.37
C GLU A 372 -8.30 -19.18 -4.87
N LEU A 373 -7.22 -18.77 -5.54
CA LEU A 373 -7.21 -18.72 -6.99
C LEU A 373 -7.37 -20.12 -7.58
N ASP A 374 -8.13 -20.23 -8.65
CA ASP A 374 -8.22 -21.48 -9.39
C ASP A 374 -6.88 -21.75 -10.08
N THR A 375 -6.25 -22.86 -9.71
CA THR A 375 -4.96 -23.33 -10.24
C THR A 375 -5.06 -24.78 -10.70
N SER A 376 -6.28 -25.24 -11.01
CA SER A 376 -6.62 -26.64 -11.28
C SER A 376 -5.87 -27.17 -12.51
N THR A 377 -4.68 -27.71 -12.29
CA THR A 377 -3.84 -28.28 -13.36
C THR A 377 -4.13 -29.76 -13.62
N GLU A 378 -4.65 -30.49 -12.63
CA GLU A 378 -4.91 -31.94 -12.75
C GLU A 378 -6.07 -32.24 -13.71
N ASP A 379 -7.15 -31.46 -13.62
CA ASP A 379 -8.35 -31.59 -14.47
C ASP A 379 -8.07 -31.17 -15.91
N MET A 380 -7.04 -30.38 -16.15
CA MET A 380 -6.64 -29.92 -17.49
C MET A 380 -5.92 -30.98 -18.32
N ASN A 381 -5.42 -32.05 -17.70
CA ASN A 381 -4.62 -33.05 -18.41
C ASN A 381 -5.53 -33.99 -19.22
N PRO A 382 -5.49 -33.96 -20.57
CA PRO A 382 -6.37 -34.81 -21.39
C PRO A 382 -6.11 -36.30 -21.20
N ALA A 383 -4.96 -36.69 -20.66
CA ALA A 383 -4.66 -38.07 -20.32
C ALA A 383 -5.55 -38.61 -19.18
N ASN A 384 -6.11 -37.73 -18.36
CA ASN A 384 -7.01 -38.08 -17.26
C ASN A 384 -8.48 -38.09 -17.70
N TRP A 385 -8.79 -37.68 -18.93
CA TRP A 385 -10.16 -37.53 -19.39
C TRP A 385 -10.79 -38.86 -19.79
N GLN A 386 -12.05 -39.05 -19.39
CA GLN A 386 -12.84 -40.19 -19.84
C GLN A 386 -13.57 -39.88 -21.15
N ILE A 387 -13.20 -40.58 -22.23
CA ILE A 387 -13.84 -40.43 -23.54
C ILE A 387 -15.12 -41.26 -23.56
N VAL A 388 -16.27 -40.59 -23.50
CA VAL A 388 -17.62 -41.23 -23.48
C VAL A 388 -18.21 -41.50 -24.87
N SER A 389 -17.52 -41.08 -25.92
CA SER A 389 -17.91 -41.28 -27.33
C SER A 389 -17.34 -42.57 -27.91
N LYS A 390 -18.00 -43.12 -28.94
CA LYS A 390 -17.42 -44.21 -29.77
C LYS A 390 -16.23 -43.74 -30.60
N ALA A 391 -16.30 -42.53 -31.14
CA ALA A 391 -15.22 -41.93 -31.93
C ALA A 391 -14.18 -41.33 -30.98
N GLN A 392 -12.92 -41.75 -31.14
CA GLN A 392 -11.80 -41.21 -30.37
C GLN A 392 -11.30 -39.91 -31.02
N PRO A 393 -11.10 -38.83 -30.26
CA PRO A 393 -10.50 -37.60 -30.77
C PRO A 393 -9.06 -37.86 -31.22
N SER A 394 -8.67 -37.22 -32.32
CA SER A 394 -7.25 -37.16 -32.71
C SER A 394 -6.44 -36.34 -31.71
N ALA A 395 -5.10 -36.45 -31.77
CA ALA A 395 -4.22 -35.66 -30.91
C ALA A 395 -4.44 -34.14 -31.07
N ALA A 396 -4.70 -33.67 -32.30
CA ALA A 396 -5.02 -32.27 -32.56
C ALA A 396 -6.36 -31.86 -31.91
N GLN A 397 -7.39 -32.70 -32.03
CA GLN A 397 -8.68 -32.44 -31.38
C GLN A 397 -8.58 -32.47 -29.85
N LEU A 398 -7.77 -33.35 -29.27
CA LEU A 398 -7.51 -33.35 -27.83
C LEU A 398 -6.79 -32.08 -27.37
N ALA A 399 -5.83 -31.59 -28.16
CA ALA A 399 -5.15 -30.33 -27.87
C ALA A 399 -6.11 -29.14 -27.96
N ASP A 400 -6.98 -29.09 -28.98
CA ASP A 400 -8.02 -28.06 -29.11
C ASP A 400 -9.03 -28.11 -27.95
N LEU A 401 -9.42 -29.32 -27.51
CA LEU A 401 -10.29 -29.49 -26.36
C LEU A 401 -9.60 -29.06 -25.05
N ALA A 402 -8.31 -29.37 -24.88
CA ALA A 402 -7.51 -28.95 -23.73
C ALA A 402 -7.39 -27.42 -23.66
N PHE A 403 -7.15 -26.79 -24.81
CA PHE A 403 -7.13 -25.33 -24.94
C PHE A 403 -8.49 -24.70 -24.64
N ALA A 404 -9.60 -25.33 -25.03
CA ALA A 404 -10.94 -24.80 -24.77
C ALA A 404 -11.46 -25.07 -23.36
N TRP A 405 -10.94 -26.10 -22.69
CA TRP A 405 -11.26 -26.43 -21.29
C TRP A 405 -10.58 -25.47 -20.32
N ARG A 406 -9.30 -25.19 -20.60
CA ARG A 406 -8.52 -24.15 -19.95
C ARG A 406 -9.14 -22.79 -20.24
#